data_AF-A0A349LZL6-F1
#
_entry.id   AF-A0A349LZL6-F1
#
_cell.length_a   1.000
_cell.length_b   1.000
_cell.length_c   1.000
_cell.angle_alpha   90.00
_cell.angle_beta   90.00
_cell.angle_gamma   90.00
#
_symmetry.space_group_name_H-M   'P 1'
#
loop_
_entity.id
_entity.type
_entity.pdbx_description
1 polymer ?
#
loop_
_entity_poly.entity_id
_entity_poly.type
_entity_poly.pdbx_seq_one_letter_code
_entity_poly.pdbx_strand_id
1 'polypeptide(L)' 'IELYIVFDALNRILGGKNITIARSLVGNYITSLEMAGCSITLVRLDDELTKYWDAPVHTAGLRWGI' A
#
# COMPACT_ATOMS: atom_id res chain seq x y z
N ILE A 1 -0.03 -12.01 -8.87
CA ILE A 1 -1.47 -12.00 -9.26
C ILE A 1 -2.34 -11.99 -8.01
N GLU A 2 -2.12 -12.88 -7.04
CA GLU A 2 -2.94 -12.99 -5.82
C GLU A 2 -3.01 -11.71 -4.98
N LEU A 3 -1.90 -10.99 -4.78
CA LEU A 3 -1.91 -9.73 -4.01
C LEU A 3 -2.82 -8.65 -4.61
N TYR A 4 -2.98 -8.63 -5.94
CA TYR A 4 -3.91 -7.70 -6.59
C TYR A 4 -5.38 -8.11 -6.43
N ILE A 5 -5.67 -9.41 -6.32
CA ILE A 5 -7.01 -9.91 -5.99
C ILE A 5 -7.37 -9.50 -4.56
N VAL A 6 -6.42 -9.65 -3.62
CA VAL A 6 -6.58 -9.18 -2.24
C VAL A 6 -6.81 -7.67 -2.20
N PHE A 7 -6.05 -6.89 -3.00
CA PHE A 7 -6.22 -5.45 -3.09
C PHE A 7 -7.60 -5.04 -3.65
N ASP A 8 -8.11 -5.70 -4.69
CA ASP A 8 -9.46 -5.43 -5.23
C ASP A 8 -10.55 -5.69 -4.17
N ALA A 9 -10.45 -6.81 -3.47
CA ALA A 9 -11.38 -7.13 -2.38
C ALA A 9 -11.35 -6.07 -1.27
N LEU A 10 -10.15 -5.62 -0.87
CA LEU A 10 -9.97 -4.55 0.10
C LEU A 10 -10.59 -3.23 -0.40
N ASN A 11 -10.33 -2.85 -1.65
CA ASN A 11 -10.86 -1.62 -2.25
C ASN A 11 -12.40 -1.60 -2.23
N ARG A 12 -13.05 -2.73 -2.55
CA ARG A 12 -14.52 -2.86 -2.49
C ARG A 12 -15.05 -2.74 -1.07
N ILE A 13 -14.40 -3.37 -0.09
CA ILE A 13 -14.78 -3.32 1.32
C ILE A 13 -14.66 -1.88 1.87
N LEU A 14 -13.57 -1.18 1.55
CA LEU A 14 -13.34 0.19 1.99
C LEU A 14 -14.28 1.19 1.28
N GLY A 15 -14.53 0.99 -0.01
CA GLY A 15 -15.51 1.77 -0.77
C GLY A 15 -16.92 1.68 -0.18
N GLY A 16 -17.36 0.48 0.23
CA GLY A 16 -18.63 0.30 0.95
C GLY A 16 -18.69 0.97 2.33
N LYS A 17 -17.55 1.43 2.86
CA LYS A 17 -17.42 2.19 4.12
C LYS A 17 -17.11 3.67 3.90
N ASN A 18 -17.18 4.17 2.66
CA ASN A 18 -16.79 5.54 2.28
C ASN A 18 -15.34 5.88 2.66
N ILE A 19 -14.43 4.89 2.65
CA ILE A 19 -12.99 5.10 2.88
C ILE A 19 -12.29 5.07 1.52
N THR A 20 -11.58 6.14 1.18
CA THR A 20 -10.83 6.25 -0.08
C THR A 20 -9.37 5.87 0.13
N ILE A 21 -8.84 5.02 -0.74
CA ILE A 21 -7.41 4.70 -0.78
C ILE A 21 -6.71 5.77 -1.63
N ALA A 22 -5.97 6.68 -0.98
CA ALA A 22 -5.25 7.74 -1.69
C ALA A 22 -3.90 7.27 -2.26
N ARG A 23 -3.23 6.32 -1.59
CA ARG A 23 -1.92 5.76 -1.98
C ARG A 23 -1.91 4.26 -1.67
N SER A 24 -1.18 3.47 -2.44
CA SER A 24 -1.11 2.02 -2.28
C SER A 24 0.25 1.46 -2.66
N LEU A 25 0.72 0.46 -1.90
CA LEU A 25 1.83 -0.41 -2.26
C LEU A 25 1.34 -1.85 -2.24
N VAL A 26 1.54 -2.58 -3.34
CA VAL A 26 1.13 -3.98 -3.49
C VAL A 26 2.33 -4.79 -3.95
N GLY A 27 2.88 -5.62 -3.08
CA GLY A 27 4.12 -6.36 -3.35
C GLY A 27 4.79 -6.92 -2.10
N ASN A 28 6.02 -7.41 -2.27
CA ASN A 28 6.80 -8.08 -1.23
C ASN A 28 7.67 -7.06 -0.46
N TYR A 29 7.05 -6.26 0.41
CA TYR A 29 7.75 -5.22 1.18
C TYR A 29 8.31 -5.72 2.50
N ILE A 30 7.51 -6.49 3.26
CA ILE A 30 7.90 -7.09 4.53
C ILE A 30 7.59 -8.59 4.44
N THR A 31 8.61 -9.41 4.22
CA THR A 31 8.47 -10.86 3.99
C THR A 31 8.86 -11.69 5.20
N SER A 32 8.46 -12.97 5.22
CA SER A 32 8.86 -13.95 6.23
C SER A 32 9.34 -15.22 5.53
N LEU A 33 10.54 -15.16 4.95
CA LEU A 33 11.10 -16.23 4.11
C LEU A 33 10.09 -16.67 3.02
N GLU A 34 9.85 -17.97 2.90
CA GLU A 34 8.98 -18.60 1.88
C GLU A 34 7.51 -18.76 2.33
N MET A 35 7.07 -18.01 3.34
CA MET A 35 5.69 -18.09 3.82
C MET A 35 4.68 -17.73 2.72
N ALA A 36 3.74 -18.63 2.44
CA ALA A 36 2.58 -18.33 1.60
C ALA A 36 1.53 -17.56 2.41
N GLY A 37 1.58 -16.23 2.33
CA GLY A 37 0.65 -15.35 3.04
C GLY A 37 0.81 -13.89 2.63
N CYS A 38 -0.05 -13.02 3.18
CA CYS A 38 0.06 -11.58 3.03
C CYS A 38 -0.44 -10.87 4.28
N SER A 39 -0.05 -9.61 4.44
CA SER A 39 -0.58 -8.70 5.45
C SER A 39 -1.18 -7.47 4.76
N ILE A 40 -2.16 -6.85 5.43
CA ILE A 40 -2.74 -5.57 5.01
C ILE A 40 -2.41 -4.54 6.09
N THR A 41 -1.83 -3.42 5.68
CA THR A 41 -1.58 -2.26 6.54
C THR A 41 -2.40 -1.09 6.05
N LEU A 42 -3.19 -0.48 6.94
CA LEU A 42 -3.94 0.74 6.66
C LEU A 42 -3.39 1.87 7.54
N VAL A 43 -3.03 2.98 6.90
CA VAL A 43 -2.60 4.21 7.58
C VAL A 43 -3.59 5.30 7.21
N ARG A 44 -4.16 5.96 8.21
CA ARG A 44 -4.96 7.17 7.98
C ARG A 44 -4.00 8.29 7.58
N LEU A 45 -4.14 8.78 6.35
CA LEU A 45 -3.37 9.91 5.89
C LEU A 45 -4.04 11.22 6.32
N ASP A 46 -3.21 12.18 6.67
CA ASP A 46 -3.52 13.60 6.68
C ASP A 46 -2.64 14.30 5.63
N ASP A 47 -2.79 15.63 5.53
CA ASP A 47 -2.07 16.42 4.54
C ASP A 47 -0.55 16.42 4.75
N GLU A 48 -0.08 16.28 5.99
CA GLU A 48 1.35 16.25 6.30
C GLU A 48 1.96 14.91 5.87
N LEU A 49 1.33 13.80 6.28
CA LEU A 49 1.77 12.46 5.90
C LEU A 49 1.71 12.23 4.38
N THR A 50 0.72 12.82 3.71
CA THR A 50 0.62 12.76 2.24
C THR A 50 1.81 13.44 1.57
N LYS A 51 2.26 14.59 2.10
CA LYS A 51 3.47 15.28 1.59
C LYS A 51 4.73 14.43 1.77
N TYR A 52 4.89 13.78 2.92
CA TYR A 52 6.04 12.92 3.15
C TYR A 52 6.01 11.67 2.27
N TRP A 53 4.84 11.11 2.01
CA TRP A 53 4.71 9.98 1.08
C TRP A 53 5.12 10.35 -0.35
N ASP A 54 4.65 11.50 -0.84
CA ASP A 54 4.88 11.94 -2.22
C ASP A 54 6.29 12.48 -2.46
N ALA A 55 7.07 12.72 -1.39
CA ALA A 55 8.45 13.17 -1.51
C ALA A 55 9.32 12.15 -2.28
N PRO A 56 10.30 12.59 -3.08
CA PRO A 56 11.19 11.70 -3.81
C PRO A 56 11.90 10.68 -2.91
N VAL A 57 11.99 9.45 -3.37
CA VAL A 57 12.72 8.37 -2.70
C VAL A 57 13.52 7.57 -3.71
N HIS A 58 14.76 7.23 -3.34
CA HIS A 58 15.63 6.40 -4.16
C HIS A 58 16.35 5.38 -3.28
N THR A 59 15.72 4.22 -3.12
CA THR A 59 16.25 3.09 -2.34
C THR A 59 16.06 1.78 -3.13
N ALA A 60 16.64 0.69 -2.66
CA ALA A 60 16.48 -0.61 -3.31
C ALA A 60 15.02 -1.12 -3.32
N GLY A 61 14.23 -0.78 -2.29
CA GLY A 61 12.85 -1.26 -2.12
C GLY A 61 11.76 -0.27 -2.54
N LEU A 62 12.07 1.04 -2.58
CA LEU A 62 11.13 2.11 -2.93
C LEU A 62 11.80 3.15 -3.82
N ARG A 63 11.13 3.53 -4.91
CA ARG A 63 11.67 4.47 -5.90
C ARG A 63 10.57 5.24 -6.63
N TRP A 64 10.53 6.57 -6.48
CA TRP A 64 9.66 7.48 -7.24
C TRP A 64 10.15 8.94 -7.14
N GLY A 65 9.56 9.84 -7.95
CA GLY A 65 9.84 11.28 -7.91
C GLY A 65 11.21 11.67 -8.49
N ILE A 66 11.67 10.94 -9.52
CA ILE A 66 12.95 11.15 -10.21
C ILE A 66 12.75 12.09 -11.39
#